data_AF-A0A378LVH2-F1
#
_entry.id   AF-A0A378LVH2-F1
#
_cell.length_a   1.000
_cell.length_b   1.000
_cell.length_c   1.000
_cell.angle_alpha   90.00
_cell.angle_beta   90.00
_cell.angle_gamma   90.00
#
_symmetry.space_group_name_H-M   'P 1'
#
loop_
_entity.id
_entity.type
_entity.pdbx_description
1 polymer ?
#
loop_
_entity_poly.entity_id
_entity_poly.type
_entity_poly.pdbx_seq_one_letter_code
_entity_poly.pdbx_strand_id
1 'polypeptide(L)'
;MDKNKSLNNFYHETFKKWLKGKCSSQAQSVSNVFEDEHLRAQYDEQSELFIIGNKEFSRSTVADSINNEEEFNLLIVEMIEGLPINNNFEGHP
;
A
#
# COMPACT_ATOMS: atom_id res chain seq x y z
N MET A 1 -8.43 -5.68 -23.68
CA MET A 1 -8.25 -4.32 -23.15
C MET A 1 -8.13 -4.43 -21.64
N ASP A 2 -6.89 -4.40 -21.21
CA ASP A 2 -6.33 -4.74 -19.90
C ASP A 2 -6.73 -3.71 -18.83
N LYS A 3 -8.02 -3.67 -18.47
CA LYS A 3 -8.52 -2.80 -17.39
C LYS A 3 -7.81 -3.06 -16.05
N ASN A 4 -7.35 -4.30 -15.82
CA ASN A 4 -6.57 -4.67 -14.64
C ASN A 4 -5.19 -4.00 -14.57
N LYS A 5 -4.55 -3.68 -15.71
CA LYS A 5 -3.19 -3.12 -15.72
C LYS A 5 -3.18 -1.62 -15.39
N SER A 6 -4.21 -0.88 -15.80
CA SER A 6 -4.37 0.54 -15.49
C SER A 6 -4.91 0.80 -14.08
N LEU A 7 -5.80 -0.07 -13.56
CA LEU A 7 -6.23 0.01 -12.16
C LEU A 7 -5.01 -0.15 -11.23
N ASN A 8 -4.19 -1.18 -11.46
CA ASN A 8 -2.99 -1.44 -10.65
C ASN A 8 -2.05 -0.23 -10.59
N ASN A 9 -1.83 0.46 -11.73
CA ASN A 9 -0.96 1.63 -11.77
C ASN A 9 -1.48 2.83 -10.95
N PHE A 10 -2.80 3.09 -10.93
CA PHE A 10 -3.35 4.25 -10.22
C PHE A 10 -3.33 4.04 -8.70
N TYR A 11 -3.73 2.86 -8.21
CA TYR A 11 -3.66 2.53 -6.78
C TYR A 11 -2.22 2.55 -6.26
N HIS A 12 -1.29 2.08 -7.09
CA HIS A 12 0.12 2.17 -6.78
C HIS A 12 0.56 3.62 -6.54
N GLU A 13 0.08 4.62 -7.28
CA GLU A 13 0.55 5.99 -7.09
C GLU A 13 0.04 6.66 -5.80
N THR A 14 -1.24 6.53 -5.47
CA THR A 14 -1.81 7.11 -4.23
C THR A 14 -1.27 6.42 -2.98
N PHE A 15 -1.18 5.08 -3.00
CA PHE A 15 -0.63 4.33 -1.88
C PHE A 15 0.87 4.62 -1.68
N LYS A 16 1.65 4.69 -2.77
CA LYS A 16 3.05 5.13 -2.73
C LYS A 16 3.20 6.53 -2.14
N LYS A 17 2.34 7.48 -2.54
CA LYS A 17 2.35 8.84 -1.99
C LYS A 17 2.05 8.85 -0.49
N TRP A 18 1.12 8.02 -0.04
CA TRP A 18 0.81 7.89 1.38
C TRP A 18 2.00 7.33 2.19
N LEU A 19 2.61 6.22 1.72
CA LEU A 19 3.82 5.65 2.33
C LEU A 19 4.98 6.65 2.36
N LYS A 20 5.24 7.32 1.24
CA LYS A 20 6.25 8.39 1.15
C LYS A 20 5.95 9.53 2.11
N GLY A 21 4.68 9.95 2.21
CA GLY A 21 4.22 10.97 3.13
C GLY A 21 4.49 10.60 4.60
N LYS A 22 4.25 9.33 4.98
CA LYS A 22 4.50 8.81 6.33
C LYS A 22 5.97 8.60 6.66
N CYS A 23 6.81 8.38 5.66
CA CYS A 23 8.26 8.36 5.87
C CYS A 23 8.89 9.77 5.84
N SER A 24 8.18 10.78 5.35
CA SER A 24 8.68 12.16 5.21
C SER A 24 8.55 12.97 6.51
N SER A 25 9.25 14.11 6.60
CA SER A 25 9.18 15.02 7.74
C SER A 25 7.78 15.62 7.99
N GLN A 26 6.87 15.51 7.01
CA GLN A 26 5.47 15.92 7.11
C GLN A 26 4.53 14.77 7.52
N ALA A 27 5.05 13.65 8.00
CA ALA A 27 4.26 12.46 8.37
C ALA A 27 3.13 12.73 9.38
N GLN A 28 3.29 13.75 10.23
CA GLN A 28 2.27 14.18 11.20
C GLN A 28 1.03 14.78 10.53
N SER A 29 1.16 15.33 9.32
CA SER A 29 0.04 15.88 8.55
C SER A 29 -0.68 14.84 7.70
N VAL A 30 -0.13 13.62 7.60
CA VAL A 30 -0.71 12.52 6.83
C VAL A 30 -1.56 11.67 7.76
N SER A 31 -2.73 11.19 7.31
CA SER A 31 -3.56 10.28 8.11
C SER A 31 -2.83 8.97 8.43
N ASN A 32 -2.99 8.45 9.65
CA ASN A 32 -2.48 7.12 10.04
C ASN A 32 -3.23 5.97 9.34
N VAL A 33 -4.35 6.23 8.69
CA VAL A 33 -5.12 5.22 7.98
C VAL A 33 -5.20 5.62 6.51
N PHE A 34 -5.01 4.65 5.63
CA PHE A 34 -5.26 4.73 4.21
C PHE A 34 -6.33 3.69 3.88
N GLU A 35 -7.49 4.13 3.45
CA GLU A 35 -8.59 3.27 3.04
C GLU A 35 -9.01 3.67 1.63
N ASP A 36 -9.00 2.69 0.74
CA ASP A 36 -9.43 2.77 -0.65
C ASP A 36 -10.33 1.55 -0.93
N GLU A 37 -11.00 1.54 -2.08
CA GLU A 37 -12.07 0.56 -2.40
C GLU A 37 -11.60 -0.90 -2.31
N HIS A 38 -10.30 -1.14 -2.48
CA HIS A 38 -9.68 -2.47 -2.45
C HIS A 38 -8.49 -2.60 -1.48
N LEU A 39 -8.08 -1.51 -0.82
CA LEU A 39 -6.87 -1.49 0.01
C LEU A 39 -7.14 -0.78 1.32
N ARG A 40 -6.90 -1.48 2.43
CA ARG A 40 -6.88 -0.86 3.75
C ARG A 40 -5.51 -1.05 4.38
N ALA A 41 -4.85 0.07 4.63
CA ALA A 41 -3.57 0.15 5.29
C ALA A 41 -3.67 1.08 6.51
N GLN A 42 -2.94 0.73 7.56
CA GLN A 42 -2.84 1.51 8.77
C GLN A 42 -1.37 1.66 9.13
N TYR A 43 -1.00 2.83 9.63
CA TYR A 43 0.29 3.11 10.19
C TYR A 43 0.15 3.16 11.71
N ASP A 44 0.82 2.23 12.38
CA ASP A 44 0.98 2.21 13.82
C ASP A 44 2.18 3.07 14.21
N GLU A 45 1.91 4.26 14.74
CA GLU A 45 2.95 5.20 15.14
C GLU A 45 3.73 4.76 16.39
N GLN A 46 3.14 3.90 17.22
CA GLN A 46 3.77 3.41 18.44
C GLN A 46 4.88 2.41 18.13
N SER A 47 4.63 1.54 17.15
CA SER A 47 5.55 0.48 16.71
C SER A 47 6.32 0.85 15.45
N GLU A 48 5.99 1.99 14.82
CA GLU A 48 6.47 2.41 13.51
C GLU A 48 6.25 1.34 12.42
N LEU A 49 5.07 0.71 12.41
CA LEU A 49 4.71 -0.37 11.49
C LEU A 49 3.57 0.04 10.55
N PHE A 50 3.70 -0.30 9.28
CA PHE A 50 2.64 -0.26 8.28
C PHE A 50 1.93 -1.61 8.23
N ILE A 51 0.67 -1.63 8.63
CA ILE A 51 -0.21 -2.78 8.64
C ILE A 51 -1.07 -2.72 7.37
N ILE A 52 -0.87 -3.64 6.43
CA ILE A 52 -1.64 -3.71 5.18
C ILE A 52 -2.32 -5.08 5.12
N GLY A 53 -3.65 -5.09 5.27
CA GLY A 53 -4.41 -6.34 5.45
C GLY A 53 -3.90 -7.14 6.64
N ASN A 54 -3.22 -8.25 6.37
CA ASN A 54 -2.67 -9.17 7.37
C ASN A 54 -1.13 -9.17 7.42
N LYS A 55 -0.49 -8.23 6.74
CA LYS A 55 0.98 -8.09 6.68
C LYS A 55 1.42 -6.82 7.39
N GLU A 56 2.60 -6.88 7.99
CA GLU A 56 3.20 -5.78 8.76
C GLU A 56 4.58 -5.45 8.17
N PHE A 57 4.81 -4.17 7.92
CA PHE A 57 6.03 -3.67 7.29
C PHE A 57 6.61 -2.54 8.11
N SER A 58 7.87 -2.65 8.53
CA SER A 58 8.51 -1.60 9.32
C SER A 58 8.71 -0.32 8.52
N ARG A 59 8.56 0.82 9.17
CA ARG A 59 8.83 2.14 8.57
C ARG A 59 10.21 2.20 7.95
N SER A 60 11.22 1.63 8.61
CA SER A 60 12.59 1.56 8.11
C SER A 60 12.69 0.84 6.77
N THR A 61 12.00 -0.30 6.61
CA THR A 61 11.96 -1.05 5.34
C THR A 61 11.34 -0.21 4.24
N VAL A 62 10.19 0.42 4.52
CA VAL A 62 9.52 1.29 3.55
C VAL A 62 10.39 2.50 3.19
N ALA A 63 11.02 3.14 4.18
CA ALA A 63 11.90 4.30 4.00
C ALA A 63 13.16 3.97 3.17
N ASP A 64 13.73 2.78 3.39
CA ASP A 64 14.87 2.29 2.61
C ASP A 64 14.47 2.11 1.15
N SER A 65 13.36 1.40 0.91
CA SER A 65 12.85 1.16 -0.44
C SER A 65 12.41 2.44 -1.15
N ILE A 66 11.92 3.49 -0.46
CA ILE A 66 11.46 4.74 -1.09
C ILE A 66 12.53 5.41 -1.99
N ASN A 67 13.81 5.23 -1.67
CA ASN A 67 14.92 5.78 -2.45
C ASN A 67 15.23 4.96 -3.73
N ASN A 68 14.73 3.73 -3.82
CA ASN A 68 14.90 2.83 -4.94
C ASN A 68 13.53 2.47 -5.55
N GLU A 69 13.19 3.10 -6.68
CA GLU A 69 11.86 2.94 -7.28
C GLU A 69 11.52 1.49 -7.62
N GLU A 70 12.50 0.69 -8.04
CA GLU A 70 12.29 -0.73 -8.35
C GLU A 70 11.95 -1.54 -7.10
N GLU A 71 12.71 -1.38 -6.02
CA GLU A 71 12.44 -2.07 -4.75
C GLU A 71 11.14 -1.58 -4.11
N PHE A 72 10.85 -0.29 -4.22
CA PHE A 72 9.59 0.25 -3.75
C PHE A 72 8.41 -0.33 -4.53
N ASN A 73 8.52 -0.45 -5.85
CA ASN A 73 7.50 -1.08 -6.67
C ASN A 73 7.28 -2.55 -6.26
N LEU A 74 8.35 -3.31 -6.04
CA LEU A 74 8.26 -4.70 -5.58
C LEU A 74 7.61 -4.81 -4.20
N LEU A 75 7.98 -3.93 -3.26
CA LEU A 75 7.41 -3.89 -1.92
C LEU A 75 5.90 -3.58 -1.96
N ILE A 76 5.49 -2.62 -2.78
CA ILE A 76 4.08 -2.27 -2.98
C ILE A 76 3.30 -3.46 -3.54
N VAL A 77 3.88 -4.16 -4.52
CA VAL A 77 3.27 -5.39 -5.05
C VAL A 77 3.17 -6.42 -3.93
N GLU A 78 4.22 -6.68 -3.16
CA GLU A 78 4.18 -7.66 -2.06
C GLU A 78 3.14 -7.31 -0.96
N MET A 79 2.97 -6.02 -0.67
CA MET A 79 1.96 -5.51 0.26
C MET A 79 0.53 -5.79 -0.23
N ILE A 80 0.31 -5.71 -1.54
CA ILE A 80 -1.01 -5.86 -2.17
C ILE A 80 -1.28 -7.32 -2.58
N GLU A 81 -0.25 -8.08 -2.98
CA GLU A 81 -0.31 -9.46 -3.52
C GLU A 81 -0.60 -10.53 -2.44
N GLY A 82 -0.93 -10.10 -1.22
CA GLY A 82 -1.45 -10.97 -0.15
C GLY A 82 -2.85 -10.59 0.32
N LEU A 83 -3.45 -9.54 -0.23
CA LEU A 83 -4.81 -9.18 0.09
C LEU A 83 -5.75 -10.14 -0.63
N PRO A 84 -6.81 -10.65 0.04
CA PRO A 84 -7.84 -11.36 -0.68
C PRO A 84 -8.40 -10.38 -1.71
N ILE A 85 -8.10 -10.60 -2.99
CA ILE A 85 -8.89 -10.03 -4.07
C ILE A 85 -10.29 -10.54 -3.75
N ASN A 86 -11.18 -9.65 -3.31
CA ASN A 86 -12.56 -10.02 -3.04
C ASN A 86 -13.19 -10.33 -4.41
N ASN A 87 -12.91 -11.52 -4.94
CA ASN A 87 -13.48 -12.11 -6.13
C ASN A 87 -14.93 -12.52 -5.83
N ASN A 88 -15.70 -11.60 -5.25
CA ASN A 88 -17.13 -11.75 -5.06
C ASN A 88 -17.90 -11.29 -6.31
N PHE A 89 -17.28 -11.40 -7.48
CA PHE A 89 -18.01 -11.70 -8.72
C PHE A 89 -18.06 -13.23 -8.83
N GLU A 90 -18.84 -13.86 -7.94
CA GLU A 90 -19.46 -15.13 -8.27
C GLU A 90 -20.39 -14.87 -9.46
N GLY A 91 -19.81 -14.94 -10.65
CA GLY A 91 -20.56 -15.40 -11.79
C GLY A 91 -20.92 -16.86 -11.52
N HIS A 92 -22.21 -17.16 -11.58
CA HIS A 92 -22.82 -18.28 -12.29
C HIS A 92 -24.25 -18.51 -11.75
N PRO A 93 -25.15 -19.14 -12.51
CA PRO A 93 -25.36 -19.19 -13.96
C PRO A 93 -26.66 -18.49 -14.42
#